data_AF-A0A968P6Q8-F1
#
_entry.id   AF-A0A968P6Q8-F1
#
_cell.length_a   1.000
_cell.length_b   1.000
_cell.length_c   1.000
_cell.angle_alpha   90.00
_cell.angle_beta   90.00
_cell.angle_gamma   90.00
#
_symmetry.space_group_name_H-M   'P 1'
#
loop_
_entity.id
_entity.type
_entity.pdbx_description
1 polymer ?
#
loop_
_entity_poly.entity_id
_entity_poly.type
_entity_poly.pdbx_seq_one_letter_code
_entity_poly.pdbx_strand_id
1 'polypeptide(L)' 'MAADKSYKDPLPVSFDSIEELDAFWSNHSSADYEDEMEPVDVEVELSPSRTYCAMSPTS' A
#
# COMPACT_ATOMS: atom_id res chain seq x y z
N MET A 1 -23.28 11.82 -5.66
CA MET A 1 -22.11 11.84 -6.58
C MET A 1 -22.07 10.51 -7.29
N ALA A 2 -22.25 10.48 -8.61
CA ALA A 2 -22.08 9.27 -9.39
C ALA A 2 -20.59 8.93 -9.41
N ALA A 3 -20.22 7.75 -8.91
CA ALA A 3 -18.86 7.25 -9.04
C ALA A 3 -18.58 7.05 -10.53
N ASP A 4 -17.75 7.93 -11.08
CA ASP A 4 -17.03 7.63 -12.30
C ASP A 4 -16.28 6.32 -12.05
N LYS A 5 -16.70 5.24 -12.72
CA LYS A 5 -15.95 3.99 -12.76
C LYS A 5 -14.74 4.24 -13.66
N SER A 6 -13.77 5.00 -13.15
CA SER A 6 -12.45 5.05 -13.72
C SER A 6 -11.98 3.60 -13.89
N TYR A 7 -11.40 3.33 -15.05
CA TYR A 7 -10.91 2.01 -15.43
C TYR A 7 -9.89 1.56 -14.38
N LYS A 8 -10.29 0.71 -13.42
CA LYS A 8 -9.38 0.11 -12.46
C LYS A 8 -8.80 -1.18 -13.04
N ASP A 9 -7.49 -1.34 -12.91
CA ASP A 9 -6.85 -2.60 -13.26
C ASP A 9 -7.34 -3.71 -12.29
N PRO A 10 -7.55 -4.94 -12.77
CA PRO A 10 -7.97 -6.03 -11.90
C PRO A 10 -6.89 -6.32 -10.85
N LEU A 11 -7.33 -6.63 -9.61
CA LEU A 11 -6.40 -6.98 -8.54
C LEU A 11 -5.64 -8.28 -8.90
N PRO A 12 -4.30 -8.30 -8.87
CA PRO A 12 -3.54 -9.53 -9.12
C PRO A 12 -3.82 -10.58 -8.02
N VAL A 13 -3.87 -11.85 -8.42
CA VAL A 13 -4.00 -12.98 -7.46
C VAL A 13 -2.78 -13.13 -6.56
N SER A 14 -1.60 -12.70 -7.01
CA SER A 14 -0.34 -12.72 -6.27
C SER A 14 0.62 -11.69 -6.85
N PHE A 15 1.54 -11.23 -6.02
CA PHE A 15 2.69 -10.42 -6.44
C PHE A 15 3.96 -11.27 -6.33
N ASP A 16 4.81 -11.22 -7.34
CA ASP A 16 6.07 -11.97 -7.36
C ASP A 16 7.17 -11.27 -6.54
N SER A 17 7.03 -9.97 -6.24
CA SER A 17 8.04 -9.17 -5.52
C SER A 17 7.44 -7.94 -4.84
N ILE A 18 8.13 -7.41 -3.81
CA ILE A 18 7.72 -6.19 -3.10
C ILE A 18 7.72 -4.97 -4.04
N GLU A 19 8.67 -4.89 -4.97
CA GLU A 19 8.73 -3.79 -5.96
C GLU A 19 7.49 -3.74 -6.86
N GLU A 20 6.95 -4.90 -7.22
CA GLU A 20 5.73 -5.00 -8.04
C GLU A 20 4.49 -4.59 -7.24
N LEU A 21 4.43 -5.01 -5.97
CA LEU A 21 3.38 -4.59 -5.04
C LEU A 21 3.41 -3.07 -4.83
N ASP A 22 4.58 -2.48 -4.59
CA ASP A 22 4.74 -1.03 -4.43
C ASP A 22 4.37 -0.29 -5.72
N ALA A 23 4.87 -0.73 -6.88
CA ALA A 23 4.55 -0.10 -8.16
C ALA A 23 3.04 -0.12 -8.46
N PHE A 24 2.35 -1.20 -8.12
CA PHE A 24 0.90 -1.29 -8.27
C PHE A 24 0.17 -0.32 -7.33
N TRP A 25 0.46 -0.35 -6.03
CA TRP A 25 -0.21 0.51 -5.04
C TRP A 25 0.19 1.98 -5.09
N SER A 26 1.32 2.30 -5.70
CA SER A 26 1.74 3.69 -5.95
C SER A 26 0.79 4.41 -6.91
N ASN A 27 0.18 3.66 -7.84
CA ASN A 27 -0.77 4.20 -8.82
C ASN A 27 -2.24 3.91 -8.47
N HIS A 28 -2.52 3.10 -7.44
CA HIS A 28 -3.87 2.64 -7.10
C HIS A 28 -4.22 2.94 -5.64
N SER A 29 -5.47 3.33 -5.40
CA SER A 29 -6.00 3.48 -4.04
C SER A 29 -6.54 2.15 -3.54
N SER A 30 -6.17 1.74 -2.33
CA SER A 30 -6.74 0.54 -1.67
C SER A 30 -8.25 0.63 -1.48
N ALA A 31 -8.82 1.82 -1.37
CA ALA A 31 -10.26 2.03 -1.24
C ALA A 31 -11.06 1.53 -2.48
N ASP A 32 -10.43 1.47 -3.66
CA ASP A 32 -11.12 1.04 -4.89
C ASP A 32 -11.34 -0.50 -4.95
N TYR A 33 -10.72 -1.24 -4.04
CA TYR A 33 -10.73 -2.70 -3.99
C TYR A 33 -11.40 -3.26 -2.73
N GLU A 34 -12.06 -2.43 -1.92
CA GLU A 34 -12.71 -2.85 -0.66
C GLU A 34 -13.76 -3.96 -0.85
N ASP A 35 -14.45 -3.99 -1.99
CA ASP A 35 -15.47 -5.02 -2.30
C ASP A 35 -14.85 -6.39 -2.64
N GLU A 36 -13.58 -6.40 -3.07
CA GLU A 36 -12.84 -7.62 -3.45
C GLU A 36 -11.98 -8.17 -2.31
N MET A 37 -11.78 -7.38 -1.24
CA MET A 37 -10.94 -7.74 -0.10
C MET A 37 -11.77 -8.29 1.05
N GLU A 38 -11.26 -9.34 1.68
CA GLU A 38 -11.83 -9.85 2.93
C GLU A 38 -11.26 -9.09 4.13
N PRO A 39 -12.07 -8.85 5.18
CA PRO A 39 -11.57 -8.21 6.40
C PRO A 39 -10.52 -9.10 7.06
N VAL A 40 -9.31 -8.57 7.22
CA VAL A 40 -8.21 -9.22 7.91
C VAL A 40 -7.81 -8.42 9.14
N ASP A 41 -7.56 -9.10 10.25
CA ASP A 41 -7.00 -8.51 11.46
C ASP A 41 -5.50 -8.81 11.49
N VAL A 42 -4.67 -7.76 11.53
CA VAL A 42 -3.22 -7.87 11.51
C VAL A 42 -2.66 -7.14 12.73
N GLU A 43 -2.06 -7.91 13.65
CA GLU A 43 -1.33 -7.35 14.79
C GLU A 43 0.12 -7.09 14.41
N VAL A 44 0.53 -5.81 14.43
CA VAL A 44 1.93 -5.41 14.19
C VAL A 44 2.56 -5.01 15.51
N GLU A 45 3.50 -5.82 15.99
CA GLU A 45 4.30 -5.47 17.18
C GLU A 45 5.45 -4.55 16.79
N LEU A 46 5.33 -3.26 17.10
CA LEU A 46 6.41 -2.29 16.93
C LEU A 46 7.31 -2.29 18.17
N SER A 47 8.39 -3.06 18.14
CA SER A 47 9.43 -2.96 19.16
C SER A 47 10.16 -1.60 19.02
N PRO A 48 10.38 -0.84 20.11
CA PRO A 48 11.06 0.45 20.04
C PRO A 48 12.54 0.28 19.70
N SER A 49 12.88 0.29 18.41
CA SER A 49 14.26 0.42 17.94
C SER A 49 14.59 1.89 17.73
N ARG A 50 15.52 2.44 18.51
CA ARG A 50 16.07 3.78 18.24
C ARG A 50 16.97 3.71 17.00
N THR A 51 16.46 4.15 15.86
CA THR A 51 17.26 4.38 14.65
C THR A 51 17.68 5.85 14.64
N TYR A 52 18.99 6.12 14.76
CA TYR A 52 19.52 7.46 14.63
C TYR A 52 19.73 7.77 13.14
N CYS A 53 18.85 8.57 12.55
CA CYS A 53 19.04 9.07 11.20
C CYS A 53 20.04 10.23 11.22
N ALA A 54 21.17 10.10 10.54
CA ALA A 54 22.04 11.24 10.27
C ALA A 54 21.29 12.17 9.32
N MET A 55 20.74 13.26 9.85
CA MET A 55 20.20 14.33 9.02
C MET A 55 21.37 15.16 8.52
N SER A 56 21.63 15.11 7.22
CA SER A 56 22.51 16.08 6.56
C SER A 56 21.91 17.47 6.81
N PRO A 57 22.71 18.47 7.22
CA PRO A 57 22.21 19.84 7.28
C PRO A 57 21.80 20.25 5.86
N THR A 58 20.50 20.48 5.64
CA THR A 58 20.00 21.14 4.43
C THR A 58 20.62 22.54 4.39
N SER A 59 21.55 22.73 3.45
CA SER A 59 22.13 24.02 3.09
C SER A 59 21.17 24.85 2.24
#